data_AF-A0A060BRG3-F1
#
_entry.id   AF-A0A060BRG3-F1
#
_cell.length_a   1.000
_cell.length_b   1.000
_cell.length_c   1.000
_cell.angle_alpha   90.00
_cell.angle_beta   90.00
_cell.angle_gamma   90.00
#
_symmetry.space_group_name_H-M   'P 1'
#
loop_
_entity.id
_entity.type
_entity.pdbx_description
1 polymer ?
#
loop_
_entity_poly.entity_id
_entity_poly.type
_entity_poly.pdbx_seq_one_letter_code
_entity_poly.pdbx_strand_id
1 'polypeptide(L)' 'MILRNPILRGFNPDPSWCVADGEIYLTTSSFNWVPGL' A
#
# COMPACT_ATOMS: atom_id res chain seq x y z
N MET A 1 21.18 -0.27 -4.23
CA MET A 1 20.27 -0.87 -3.25
C MET A 1 19.32 -1.81 -3.99
N ILE A 2 19.17 -3.06 -3.55
CA ILE A 2 18.25 -4.02 -4.19
C ILE A 2 16.97 -4.04 -3.37
N LEU A 3 15.83 -3.87 -4.03
CA LEU A 3 14.52 -3.89 -3.40
C LEU A 3 14.04 -5.35 -3.29
N ARG A 4 13.64 -5.80 -2.09
CA ARG A 4 13.25 -7.19 -1.83
C ARG A 4 11.77 -7.30 -1.55
N ASN A 5 11.08 -8.10 -2.37
CA ASN A 5 9.68 -8.40 -2.18
C ASN A 5 9.41 -9.43 -1.07
N PRO A 6 8.21 -9.41 -0.45
CA PRO A 6 7.19 -8.36 -0.58
C PRO A 6 7.64 -7.05 0.11
N ILE A 7 7.36 -5.90 -0.50
CA ILE A 7 7.60 -4.59 0.12
C ILE A 7 6.70 -4.43 1.35
N LEU A 8 5.41 -4.73 1.19
CA LEU A 8 4.43 -4.82 2.26
C LEU A 8 4.09 -6.30 2.50
N ARG A 9 4.45 -6.83 3.67
CA ARG A 9 4.13 -8.21 4.06
C ARG A 9 2.76 -8.28 4.73
N GLY A 10 2.14 -9.46 4.75
CA GLY A 10 0.83 -9.66 5.37
C GLY A 10 -0.33 -9.34 4.43
N PHE A 11 -1.49 -8.98 4.99
CA PHE A 11 -2.71 -8.66 4.25
C PHE A 11 -2.66 -7.23 3.71
N ASN A 12 -1.95 -7.05 2.59
CA ASN A 12 -1.84 -5.80 1.86
C ASN A 12 -2.17 -6.01 0.37
N PRO A 13 -3.43 -6.38 0.05
CA PRO A 13 -3.88 -6.63 -1.32
C PRO A 13 -4.07 -5.34 -2.13
N ASP A 14 -4.09 -5.49 -3.46
CA ASP A 14 -4.42 -4.44 -4.43
C ASP A 14 -3.67 -3.11 -4.22
N PRO A 15 -2.32 -3.10 -4.23
CA PRO A 15 -1.57 -1.87 -4.05
C PRO A 15 -1.87 -0.88 -5.18
N SER A 16 -2.38 0.29 -4.81
CA SER A 16 -2.54 1.45 -5.68
C SER A 16 -1.73 2.61 -5.09
N TRP A 17 -1.06 3.39 -5.92
CA TRP A 17 -0.17 4.44 -5.47
C TRP A 17 -0.27 5.70 -6.33
N CYS A 18 0.06 6.85 -5.74
CA CYS A 18 0.13 8.13 -6.44
C CYS A 18 1.25 9.01 -5.87
N VAL A 19 1.53 10.11 -6.57
CA VAL A 19 2.45 11.16 -6.11
C VAL A 19 1.65 12.45 -5.92
N ALA A 20 1.79 13.08 -4.76
CA ALA A 20 1.22 14.40 -4.47
C ALA A 20 2.19 15.19 -3.59
N ASP A 21 2.40 16.47 -3.90
CA ASP A 21 3.26 17.38 -3.15
C ASP A 21 4.71 16.88 -2.91
N GLY A 22 5.24 16.09 -3.84
CA GLY A 22 6.58 15.51 -3.75
C GLY A 22 6.66 14.20 -2.94
N GLU A 23 5.54 13.71 -2.42
CA GLU A 23 5.45 12.50 -1.60
C GLU A 23 4.77 11.35 -2.36
N ILE A 24 5.14 10.11 -2.02
CA ILE A 24 4.54 8.90 -2.57
C ILE A 24 3.54 8.33 -1.56
N TYR A 25 2.30 8.14 -1.99
CA TYR A 25 1.24 7.52 -1.21
C TYR A 25 0.91 6.15 -1.79
N LEU A 26 0.66 5.17 -0.93
CA LEU A 26 0.24 3.83 -1.33
C LEU A 26 -0.93 3.38 -0.44
N THR A 27 -1.98 2.87 -1.07
CA THR A 27 -3.15 2.27 -0.42
C THR A 27 -3.28 0.80 -0.79
N THR A 28 -3.99 0.05 0.03
CA THR A 28 -4.31 -1.37 -0.12
C THR A 28 -5.76 -1.60 0.28
N SER A 29 -6.43 -2.54 -0.38
CA SER A 29 -7.84 -2.84 -0.08
C SER A 29 -8.00 -3.46 1.32
N SER A 30 -8.94 -2.92 2.10
CA SER A 30 -9.23 -3.33 3.49
C SER A 30 -10.42 -4.30 3.62
N PHE A 31 -11.20 -4.47 2.55
CA PHE A 31 -12.41 -5.28 2.51
C PHE A 31 -13.38 -4.92 3.65
N ASN A 32 -13.75 -5.88 4.49
CA ASN A 32 -14.69 -5.70 5.60
C ASN A 32 -14.00 -5.37 6.94
N TRP A 33 -12.67 -5.17 6.94
CA TRP A 33 -11.94 -4.75 8.15
C TRP A 33 -12.15 -3.25 8.39
N VAL A 34 -12.39 -2.88 9.65
CA VAL A 34 -12.67 -1.49 10.05
C VAL A 34 -11.69 -1.01 11.13
N PRO A 35 -11.22 0.26 11.08
CA PRO A 35 -11.49 1.26 10.05
C PRO A 35 -10.87 0.88 8.70
N GLY A 36 -11.62 1.12 7.63
CA GLY A 36 -11.19 0.84 6.27
C GLY A 36 -10.49 2.03 5.62
N LEU A 37 -9.67 1.71 4.63
CA LEU A 37 -9.23 2.60 3.57
C LEU A 37 -9.74 2.05 2.23
#